data_AF-A0A353DYN8-F1
#
_entry.id   AF-A0A353DYN8-F1
#
_cell.length_a   1.000
_cell.length_b   1.000
_cell.length_c   1.000
_cell.angle_alpha   90.00
_cell.angle_beta   90.00
_cell.angle_gamma   90.00
#
_symmetry.space_group_name_H-M   'P 1'
#
loop_
_entity.id
_entity.type
_entity.pdbx_description
1 polymer ?
#
loop_
_entity_poly.entity_id
_entity_poly.type
_entity_poly.pdbx_seq_one_letter_code
_entity_poly.pdbx_strand_id
1 'polypeptide(L)'
;AEGLDYGTRLYIDGEIYSENASVPELGENNKNVFIGNNPDTGNRTWNGDIDDVAIWDRILTEDEIQALASGAIAPGASATIAHVDADGFDGTWVEGSEGNFIVFKGVSGSSFTLQGQPTTGSPARAPINAVEILIGGGFTEPIAGGGGGGG
;
A
#
# COMPACT_ATOMS: atom_id res chain seq x y z
N ALA A 1 9.35 -0.21 19.03
CA ALA A 1 8.30 -0.74 18.15
C ALA A 1 7.06 0.06 18.48
N GLU A 2 6.68 0.99 17.62
CA GLU A 2 5.40 1.69 17.74
C GLU A 2 4.33 0.60 17.65
N GLY A 3 3.67 0.28 18.76
CA GLY A 3 2.65 -0.75 18.81
C GLY A 3 1.42 -0.25 18.07
N LEU A 4 0.79 -1.10 17.26
CA LEU A 4 -0.50 -0.78 16.68
C LEU A 4 -1.50 -0.57 17.81
N ASP A 5 -2.32 0.48 17.74
CA ASP A 5 -3.30 0.83 18.78
C ASP A 5 -4.48 -0.16 18.88
N TYR A 6 -4.46 -1.23 18.08
CA TYR A 6 -5.52 -2.22 17.97
C TYR A 6 -5.01 -3.65 17.97
N GLY A 7 -5.85 -4.58 18.44
CA GLY A 7 -5.63 -6.02 18.34
C GLY A 7 -6.29 -6.64 17.12
N THR A 8 -7.54 -6.26 16.80
CA THR A 8 -8.23 -6.70 15.57
C THR A 8 -9.03 -5.57 14.92
N ARG A 9 -9.16 -5.63 13.59
CA ARG A 9 -10.03 -4.76 12.80
C ARG A 9 -10.78 -5.56 11.74
N LEU A 10 -12.03 -5.17 11.50
CA LEU A 10 -12.84 -5.63 10.38
C LEU A 10 -13.07 -4.46 9.45
N TYR A 11 -12.79 -4.68 8.16
CA TYR A 11 -13.02 -3.70 7.10
C TYR A 11 -14.11 -4.22 6.16
N ILE A 12 -14.97 -3.32 5.69
CA ILE A 12 -15.98 -3.59 4.65
C ILE A 12 -15.85 -2.49 3.60
N ASP A 13 -15.77 -2.87 2.33
CA ASP A 13 -15.59 -1.95 1.20
C ASP A 13 -14.40 -0.97 1.37
N GLY A 14 -13.33 -1.43 2.04
CA GLY A 14 -12.11 -0.65 2.27
C GLY A 14 -12.12 0.21 3.54
N GLU A 15 -13.25 0.31 4.23
CA GLU A 15 -13.44 1.18 5.39
C GLU A 15 -13.52 0.40 6.71
N ILE A 16 -13.06 0.98 7.82
CA ILE A 16 -13.14 0.34 9.14
C ILE A 16 -14.61 0.20 9.54
N TYR A 17 -15.06 -1.04 9.69
CA TYR A 17 -16.38 -1.37 10.21
C TYR A 17 -16.37 -1.59 11.72
N SER A 18 -15.32 -2.23 12.24
CA SER A 18 -15.17 -2.51 13.68
C SER A 18 -13.70 -2.62 14.07
N GLU A 19 -13.39 -2.24 15.30
CA GLU A 19 -12.07 -2.32 15.91
C GLU A 19 -12.17 -2.89 17.34
N ASN A 20 -11.16 -3.67 17.75
CA ASN A 20 -10.95 -4.08 19.13
C ASN A 20 -9.50 -3.81 19.53
N ALA A 21 -9.32 -3.06 20.64
CA ALA A 21 -8.00 -2.73 21.16
C ALA A 21 -7.28 -3.89 21.88
N SER A 22 -8.03 -4.90 22.31
CA SER A 22 -7.48 -6.03 23.06
C SER A 22 -6.72 -6.97 22.13
N VAL A 23 -5.55 -7.42 22.58
CA VAL A 23 -4.78 -8.45 21.87
C VAL A 23 -5.63 -9.72 21.77
N PRO A 24 -5.86 -10.26 20.56
CA PRO A 24 -6.63 -11.48 20.40
C PRO A 24 -5.88 -12.69 20.97
N GLU A 25 -6.60 -13.59 21.63
CA GLU A 25 -6.08 -14.90 22.01
C GLU A 25 -6.34 -15.89 20.88
N LEU A 26 -5.29 -16.33 20.20
CA LEU A 26 -5.37 -17.34 19.14
C LEU A 26 -4.95 -18.70 19.71
N GLY A 27 -5.89 -19.63 19.77
CA GLY A 27 -5.63 -21.02 20.13
C GLY A 27 -5.30 -21.88 18.91
N GLU A 28 -4.24 -22.66 18.98
CA GLU A 28 -3.95 -23.69 17.98
C GLU A 28 -4.98 -24.82 18.07
N ASN A 29 -5.34 -25.38 16.90
CA ASN A 29 -6.17 -26.57 16.81
C ASN A 29 -5.75 -27.41 15.60
N ASN A 30 -6.26 -28.64 15.52
CA ASN A 30 -5.91 -29.62 14.47
C ASN A 30 -6.93 -29.67 13.32
N LYS A 31 -7.73 -28.62 13.13
CA LYS A 31 -8.76 -28.58 12.10
C LYS A 31 -8.21 -28.05 10.79
N ASN A 32 -8.74 -28.56 9.69
CA ASN A 32 -8.44 -28.02 8.37
C ASN A 32 -9.05 -26.63 8.22
N VAL A 33 -8.33 -25.74 7.53
CA VAL A 33 -8.89 -24.48 7.06
C VAL A 33 -9.90 -24.77 5.95
N PHE A 34 -11.10 -24.20 6.06
CA PHE A 34 -12.11 -24.24 5.01
C PHE A 34 -12.46 -22.82 4.56
N ILE A 35 -12.72 -22.66 3.27
CA ILE A 35 -13.34 -21.47 2.69
C ILE A 35 -14.80 -21.85 2.38
N GLY A 36 -15.75 -21.01 2.80
CA GLY A 36 -17.18 -21.24 2.58
C GLY A 36 -17.82 -22.33 3.45
N ASN A 37 -17.13 -22.86 4.48
CA ASN A 37 -17.69 -23.84 5.40
C ASN A 37 -17.05 -23.75 6.80
N ASN A 38 -17.69 -24.35 7.80
CA ASN A 38 -17.25 -24.34 9.19
C ASN A 38 -16.65 -25.71 9.60
N PRO A 39 -15.39 -25.77 10.08
CA PRO A 39 -14.75 -27.01 10.52
C PRO A 39 -15.26 -27.56 11.87
N ASP A 40 -16.00 -26.78 12.64
CA ASP A 40 -16.51 -27.12 13.97
C ASP A 40 -17.94 -27.68 13.96
N THR A 41 -18.74 -27.37 12.95
CA THR A 41 -20.16 -27.73 12.94
C THR A 41 -20.71 -27.80 11.52
N GLY A 42 -21.52 -28.82 11.24
CA GLY A 42 -22.25 -28.95 9.97
C GLY A 42 -23.35 -27.89 9.78
N ASN A 43 -23.92 -27.83 8.58
CA ASN A 43 -24.99 -26.90 8.19
C ASN A 43 -24.66 -25.40 8.36
N ARG A 44 -23.37 -25.04 8.26
CA ARG A 44 -22.89 -23.65 8.23
C ARG A 44 -22.14 -23.35 6.94
N THR A 45 -22.52 -24.04 5.87
CA THR A 45 -21.97 -23.81 4.53
C THR A 45 -22.51 -22.49 3.97
N TRP A 46 -21.63 -21.70 3.38
CA TRP A 46 -22.00 -20.50 2.63
C TRP A 46 -22.66 -20.90 1.31
N ASN A 47 -23.73 -20.20 0.93
CA ASN A 47 -24.41 -20.38 -0.34
C ASN A 47 -24.39 -19.06 -1.13
N GLY A 48 -23.27 -18.82 -1.79
CA GLY A 48 -23.02 -17.64 -2.61
C GLY A 48 -21.61 -17.71 -3.20
N ASP A 49 -21.28 -16.74 -4.03
CA ASP A 49 -19.97 -16.66 -4.68
C ASP A 49 -18.90 -16.18 -3.68
N ILE A 50 -17.69 -16.71 -3.85
CA ILE A 50 -16.48 -16.32 -3.11
C ILE A 50 -15.37 -16.25 -4.16
N ASP A 51 -14.67 -15.13 -4.19
CA ASP A 51 -13.50 -14.91 -5.04
C ASP A 51 -12.43 -14.12 -4.27
N ASP A 52 -11.22 -14.03 -4.84
CA ASP A 52 -10.12 -13.17 -4.36
C ASP A 52 -9.75 -13.39 -2.88
N VAL A 53 -9.65 -14.65 -2.45
CA VAL A 53 -9.27 -15.01 -1.08
C VAL A 53 -7.76 -15.08 -0.91
N ALA A 54 -7.23 -14.35 0.07
CA ALA A 54 -5.84 -14.47 0.51
C ALA A 54 -5.69 -14.38 2.04
N ILE A 55 -4.54 -14.85 2.52
CA ILE A 55 -4.12 -14.85 3.92
C ILE A 55 -2.69 -14.31 3.96
N TRP A 56 -2.43 -13.38 4.88
CA TRP A 56 -1.12 -12.76 5.07
C TRP A 56 -0.55 -13.10 6.44
N ASP A 57 0.77 -13.20 6.53
CA ASP A 57 1.54 -13.40 7.78
C ASP A 57 1.92 -12.07 8.45
N ARG A 58 1.43 -10.96 7.89
CA ARG A 58 1.60 -9.60 8.39
C ARG A 58 0.28 -8.84 8.38
N ILE A 59 0.28 -7.72 9.07
CA ILE A 59 -0.83 -6.76 9.06
C ILE A 59 -0.74 -5.93 7.77
N LEU A 60 -1.90 -5.69 7.15
CA LEU A 60 -2.04 -4.83 5.99
C LEU A 60 -2.23 -3.37 6.44
N THR A 61 -1.68 -2.44 5.66
CA THR A 61 -1.92 -1.00 5.84
C THR A 61 -3.30 -0.59 5.31
N GLU A 62 -3.82 0.56 5.74
CA GLU A 62 -5.12 1.08 5.27
C GLU A 62 -5.13 1.31 3.75
N ASP A 63 -4.02 1.83 3.19
CA ASP A 63 -3.86 2.01 1.74
C ASP A 63 -3.94 0.68 0.97
N GLU A 64 -3.31 -0.38 1.49
CA GLU A 64 -3.37 -1.71 0.87
C GLU A 64 -4.78 -2.28 0.90
N ILE A 65 -5.52 -2.05 1.99
CA ILE A 65 -6.91 -2.50 2.14
C ILE A 65 -7.82 -1.76 1.14
N GLN A 66 -7.66 -0.44 0.98
CA GLN A 66 -8.41 0.33 -0.01
C GLN A 66 -8.10 -0.11 -1.45
N ALA A 67 -6.83 -0.40 -1.75
CA ALA A 67 -6.43 -0.89 -3.07
C ALA A 67 -7.03 -2.28 -3.38
N LEU A 68 -7.08 -3.18 -2.38
CA LEU A 68 -7.74 -4.49 -2.52
C LEU A 68 -9.26 -4.34 -2.70
N ALA A 69 -9.91 -3.52 -1.87
CA ALA A 69 -11.37 -3.35 -1.91
C ALA A 69 -11.88 -2.72 -3.21
N SER A 70 -11.10 -1.82 -3.81
CA SER A 70 -11.42 -1.19 -5.11
C SER A 70 -11.11 -2.09 -6.32
N GLY A 71 -10.45 -3.24 -6.10
CA GLY A 71 -9.96 -4.10 -7.19
C GLY A 71 -8.79 -3.51 -7.95
N ALA A 72 -8.16 -2.44 -7.45
CA ALA A 72 -6.95 -1.86 -8.04
C ALA A 72 -5.78 -2.85 -8.01
N ILE A 73 -5.79 -3.76 -7.03
CA ILE A 73 -4.89 -4.91 -6.94
C ILE A 73 -5.70 -6.16 -6.59
N ALA A 74 -5.34 -7.28 -7.20
CA ALA A 74 -5.85 -8.60 -6.78
C ALA A 74 -4.93 -9.17 -5.68
N PRO A 75 -5.46 -10.05 -4.80
CA PRO A 75 -4.63 -10.70 -3.80
C PRO A 75 -3.47 -11.48 -4.42
N GLY A 76 -2.25 -11.18 -4.00
CA GLY A 76 -1.03 -11.79 -4.55
C GLY A 76 -0.61 -11.26 -5.93
N ALA A 77 -1.31 -10.27 -6.50
CA ALA A 77 -0.93 -9.64 -7.75
C ALA A 77 0.19 -8.60 -7.56
N SER A 78 0.99 -8.42 -8.61
CA SER A 78 1.87 -7.25 -8.71
C SER A 78 1.03 -6.00 -8.96
N ALA A 79 1.17 -4.98 -8.12
CA ALA A 79 0.48 -3.71 -8.28
C ALA A 79 1.15 -2.85 -9.36
N THR A 80 0.35 -2.23 -10.23
CA THR A 80 0.82 -1.12 -11.11
C THR A 80 0.05 0.13 -10.72
N ILE A 81 0.74 1.11 -10.14
CA ILE A 81 0.15 2.40 -9.76
C ILE A 81 0.50 3.41 -10.85
N ALA A 82 -0.52 3.96 -11.52
CA ALA A 82 -0.35 5.00 -12.52
C ALA A 82 -0.29 6.38 -11.84
N HIS A 83 0.74 7.16 -12.17
CA HIS A 83 0.84 8.57 -11.80
C HIS A 83 0.46 9.40 -13.02
N VAL A 84 -0.62 10.15 -12.89
CA VAL A 84 -1.22 10.95 -13.97
C VAL A 84 -1.36 12.40 -13.49
N ASP A 85 -0.22 13.03 -13.27
CA ASP A 85 -0.08 14.48 -13.24
C ASP A 85 0.40 14.98 -14.60
N ALA A 86 -0.20 16.08 -15.05
CA ALA A 86 -0.03 16.62 -16.40
C ALA A 86 1.28 17.43 -16.56
N ASP A 87 1.96 17.72 -15.45
CA ASP A 87 3.17 18.52 -15.45
C ASP A 87 4.39 17.60 -15.57
N GLY A 88 5.14 17.76 -16.65
CA GLY A 88 6.32 16.94 -16.91
C GLY A 88 7.44 17.23 -15.91
N PHE A 89 8.13 16.19 -15.44
CA PHE A 89 9.34 16.35 -14.62
C PHE A 89 10.47 16.97 -15.47
N ASP A 90 10.76 18.25 -15.27
CA ASP A 90 11.73 19.02 -16.07
C ASP A 90 13.19 18.87 -15.62
N GLY A 91 13.43 18.09 -14.56
CA GLY A 91 14.75 17.81 -14.01
C GLY A 91 15.24 18.83 -12.98
N THR A 92 14.41 19.82 -12.64
CA THR A 92 14.65 20.78 -11.56
C THR A 92 13.92 20.32 -10.31
N TRP A 93 14.65 20.14 -9.21
CA TRP A 93 14.02 19.86 -7.92
C TRP A 93 13.28 21.11 -7.42
N VAL A 94 11.99 20.96 -7.08
CA VAL A 94 11.15 22.02 -6.50
C VAL A 94 10.69 21.57 -5.10
N GLU A 95 10.99 22.38 -4.08
CA GLU A 95 10.56 22.17 -2.69
C GLU A 95 9.10 22.62 -2.50
N GLY A 96 8.25 21.80 -1.89
CA GLY A 96 6.88 22.18 -1.49
C GLY A 96 5.77 21.28 -2.04
N SER A 97 4.51 21.72 -1.86
CA SER A 97 3.26 21.01 -2.20
C SER A 97 3.01 20.74 -3.69
N GLU A 98 4.02 20.96 -4.54
CA GLU A 98 3.97 20.88 -6.00
C GLU A 98 5.08 19.95 -6.57
N GLY A 99 5.74 19.12 -5.75
CA GLY A 99 6.76 18.18 -6.22
C GLY A 99 6.16 16.90 -6.85
N ASN A 100 6.61 16.52 -8.06
CA ASN A 100 6.25 15.27 -8.74
C ASN A 100 7.05 14.09 -8.18
N PHE A 101 6.68 13.61 -7.00
CA PHE A 101 7.26 12.40 -6.43
C PHE A 101 6.18 11.34 -6.22
N ILE A 102 6.52 10.10 -6.52
CA ILE A 102 5.73 8.94 -6.14
C ILE A 102 6.44 8.28 -4.96
N VAL A 103 5.89 8.42 -3.75
CA VAL A 103 6.40 7.69 -2.59
C VAL A 103 5.76 6.32 -2.55
N PHE A 104 6.59 5.27 -2.63
CA PHE A 104 6.15 3.91 -2.34
C PHE A 104 6.60 3.52 -0.94
N LYS A 105 5.66 3.41 0.01
CA LYS A 105 5.94 2.95 1.38
C LYS A 105 5.77 1.43 1.47
N GLY A 106 6.58 0.76 2.29
CA GLY A 106 6.43 -0.67 2.57
C GLY A 106 6.68 -1.60 1.39
N VAL A 107 7.41 -1.17 0.34
CA VAL A 107 7.73 -2.02 -0.81
C VAL A 107 8.63 -3.18 -0.37
N SER A 108 8.09 -4.40 -0.42
CA SER A 108 8.83 -5.64 -0.23
C SER A 108 8.84 -6.44 -1.52
N GLY A 109 10.01 -6.94 -1.95
CA GLY A 109 10.14 -7.75 -3.15
C GLY A 109 11.60 -7.90 -3.59
N SER A 110 11.86 -8.79 -4.54
CA SER A 110 13.19 -8.97 -5.13
C SER A 110 13.48 -8.01 -6.29
N SER A 111 12.46 -7.37 -6.84
CA SER A 111 12.55 -6.46 -8.00
C SER A 111 11.33 -5.55 -8.10
N PHE A 112 11.50 -4.37 -8.68
CA PHE A 112 10.43 -3.52 -9.19
C PHE A 112 10.78 -3.08 -10.63
N THR A 113 9.78 -2.66 -11.40
CA THR A 113 9.98 -2.10 -12.75
C THR A 113 9.40 -0.70 -12.79
N LEU A 114 10.20 0.28 -13.21
CA LEU A 114 9.73 1.63 -13.52
C LEU A 114 9.72 1.80 -15.04
N GLN A 115 8.57 2.14 -15.62
CA GLN A 115 8.45 2.40 -17.06
C GLN A 115 8.13 3.87 -17.29
N GLY A 116 8.99 4.52 -18.06
CA GLY A 116 8.77 5.88 -18.53
C GLY A 116 8.48 5.90 -20.03
N GLN A 117 7.41 6.56 -20.44
CA GLN A 117 7.12 6.83 -21.86
C GLN A 117 7.33 8.33 -22.16
N PRO A 118 8.40 8.73 -22.87
CA PRO A 118 8.55 10.11 -23.32
C PRO A 118 7.39 10.51 -24.24
N THR A 119 6.66 11.56 -23.88
CA THR A 119 5.56 12.10 -24.72
C THR A 119 5.87 13.45 -25.34
N THR A 120 7.00 14.08 -24.96
CA THR A 120 7.39 15.44 -25.38
C THR A 120 8.91 15.55 -25.68
N GLY A 121 9.29 16.56 -26.49
CA GLY A 121 10.69 16.90 -26.83
C GLY A 121 11.17 16.47 -28.23
N SER A 122 12.24 17.12 -28.73
CA SER A 122 12.95 16.74 -29.96
C SER A 122 14.48 16.96 -29.82
N PRO A 123 15.28 15.89 -29.66
CA PRO A 123 14.86 14.51 -29.46
C PRO A 123 14.15 14.34 -28.11
N ALA A 124 13.22 13.38 -28.02
CA ALA A 124 12.52 13.06 -26.79
C ALA A 124 13.53 12.72 -25.68
N ARG A 125 13.34 13.28 -24.48
CA ARG A 125 14.19 13.04 -23.31
C ARG A 125 13.57 11.96 -22.42
N ALA A 126 14.38 11.29 -21.61
CA ALA A 126 13.88 10.33 -20.64
C ALA A 126 12.90 11.04 -19.67
N PRO A 127 11.72 10.46 -19.39
CA PRO A 127 10.74 11.06 -18.48
C PRO A 127 11.11 10.92 -16.99
N ILE A 128 12.22 10.22 -16.70
CA ILE A 128 12.70 9.96 -15.34
C ILE A 128 14.11 10.55 -15.25
N ASN A 129 14.29 11.64 -14.50
CA ASN A 129 15.60 12.27 -14.33
C ASN A 129 16.36 11.77 -13.09
N ALA A 130 15.68 11.15 -12.11
CA ALA A 130 16.30 10.56 -10.92
C ALA A 130 15.41 9.46 -10.31
N VAL A 131 16.05 8.52 -9.60
CA VAL A 131 15.38 7.52 -8.74
C VAL A 131 16.15 7.46 -7.43
N GLU A 132 15.45 7.59 -6.31
CA GLU A 132 16.00 7.39 -4.97
C GLU A 132 15.32 6.19 -4.30
N ILE A 133 16.10 5.29 -3.69
CA ILE A 133 15.61 4.11 -2.98
C ILE A 133 16.13 4.15 -1.55
N LEU A 134 15.23 4.27 -0.58
CA LEU A 134 15.55 4.21 0.84
C LEU A 134 15.19 2.83 1.40
N ILE A 135 16.16 2.12 1.98
CA ILE A 135 15.96 0.82 2.62
C ILE A 135 16.35 0.91 4.10
N GLY A 136 15.43 0.55 5.00
CA GLY A 136 15.74 0.31 6.42
C GLY A 136 15.99 1.54 7.31
N GLY A 137 15.87 2.76 6.78
CA GLY A 137 15.91 4.00 7.57
C GLY A 137 14.87 4.94 6.98
N GLY A 138 13.81 5.21 7.74
CA GLY A 138 12.63 5.95 7.27
C GLY A 138 13.00 7.22 6.50
N PHE A 139 12.27 7.48 5.43
CA PHE A 139 12.23 8.81 4.84
C PHE A 139 11.75 9.77 5.92
N THR A 140 12.63 10.63 6.42
CA THR A 140 12.19 11.84 7.10
C THR A 140 11.82 12.82 6.01
N GLU A 141 10.54 13.20 5.93
CA GLU A 141 10.14 14.39 5.17
C GLU A 141 11.14 15.51 5.52
N PRO A 142 11.83 16.10 4.52
CA PRO A 142 12.72 17.22 4.80
C PRO A 142 11.93 18.30 5.54
N ILE A 143 12.34 18.62 6.77
CA ILE A 143 11.74 19.72 7.53
C ILE A 143 12.02 20.98 6.71
N ALA A 144 10.97 21.70 6.33
CA ALA A 144 11.06 22.96 5.60
C ALA A 144 12.20 23.78 6.19
N GLY A 145 13.21 24.09 5.36
CA GLY A 145 14.34 24.90 5.79
C GLY A 145 13.79 26.21 6.34
N GLY A 146 13.90 26.40 7.67
CA GLY A 146 13.44 27.61 8.34
C GLY A 146 14.08 28.83 7.70
N GLY A 147 13.33 29.48 6.81
CA GLY A 147 13.68 30.76 6.20
C GLY A 147 13.64 31.87 7.24
N GLY A 148 14.65 31.91 8.11
CA GLY A 148 14.96 33.05 8.96
C GLY A 148 15.68 34.11 8.14
N GLY A 149 14.94 34.84 7.31
CA GLY A 149 15.42 36.09 6.72
C GLY A 149 15.15 37.28 7.65
N GLY A 150 16.17 38.12 7.85
CA GLY A 150 15.97 39.54 8.16
C GLY A 150 16.67 40.08 9.40
N GLY A 151 17.67 40.94 9.18
CA GLY A 151 18.36 41.76 10.17
C GLY A 151 19.72 42.24 9.68
#